data_AF-A0A7C6XFK1-F1
#
_entry.id   AF-A0A7C6XFK1-F1
#
_cell.length_a   1.000
_cell.length_b   1.000
_cell.length_c   1.000
_cell.angle_alpha   90.00
_cell.angle_beta   90.00
_cell.angle_gamma   90.00
#
_symmetry.space_group_name_H-M   'P 1'
#
loop_
_entity.id
_entity.type
_entity.pdbx_description
1 polymer ?
#
loop_
_entity_poly.entity_id
_entity_poly.type
_entity_poly.pdbx_seq_one_letter_code
_entity_poly.pdbx_strand_id
1 'polypeptide(L)'
;MGILGFLASLIVTIIIVGIVEMISRTRLPYGWLGNIVVGLIGGVLGQYVLGNNWGPSVFGVLIIQTFIGSLVLILVGKWIMGQIAANRERVR
;
A
#
# COMPACT_ATOMS: atom_id res chain seq x y z
N MET A 1 14.76 -15.75 6.23
CA MET A 1 15.07 -15.26 4.87
C MET A 1 16.50 -14.74 4.86
N GLY A 2 17.33 -15.12 3.89
CA GLY A 2 18.63 -14.47 3.68
C GLY A 2 18.49 -13.09 3.02
N ILE A 3 19.57 -12.32 2.92
CA ILE A 3 19.60 -10.98 2.30
C ILE A 3 18.98 -10.98 0.90
N LEU A 4 19.29 -11.99 0.08
CA LEU A 4 18.72 -12.16 -1.26
C LEU A 4 17.20 -12.34 -1.25
N GLY A 5 16.67 -13.13 -0.30
CA GLY A 5 15.23 -13.33 -0.15
C GLY A 5 14.51 -12.06 0.30
N PHE A 6 15.13 -11.29 1.19
CA PHE A 6 14.60 -9.99 1.60
C PHE A 6 14.54 -9.00 0.43
N LEU A 7 15.63 -8.87 -0.34
CA LEU A 7 15.66 -7.99 -1.51
C LEU A 7 14.63 -8.39 -2.56
N ALA A 8 14.49 -9.69 -2.84
CA ALA A 8 13.47 -10.20 -3.76
C ALA A 8 12.05 -9.88 -3.27
N SER A 9 11.77 -10.08 -1.97
CA SER A 9 10.47 -9.75 -1.37
C SER A 9 10.15 -8.25 -1.48
N LEU A 10 11.15 -7.39 -1.31
CA LEU A 10 10.98 -5.94 -1.43
C LEU A 10 10.63 -5.54 -2.87
N ILE A 11 11.34 -6.11 -3.86
CA ILE A 11 11.06 -5.87 -5.28
C ILE A 11 9.63 -6.31 -5.62
N VAL A 12 9.21 -7.51 -5.20
CA VAL A 12 7.85 -8.02 -5.44
C VAL A 12 6.81 -7.09 -4.81
N THR A 13 7.04 -6.65 -3.58
CA THR A 13 6.12 -5.74 -2.88
C THR A 13 6.00 -4.41 -3.62
N ILE A 14 7.12 -3.82 -4.07
CA ILE A 14 7.12 -2.57 -4.85
C ILE A 14 6.35 -2.73 -6.16
N ILE A 15 6.52 -3.86 -6.87
CA ILE A 15 5.77 -4.14 -8.11
C ILE A 15 4.26 -4.20 -7.84
N ILE A 16 3.84 -4.94 -6.81
CA ILE A 16 2.42 -5.04 -6.44
C ILE A 16 1.85 -3.67 -6.09
N VAL A 17 2.57 -2.90 -5.27
CA VAL A 17 2.16 -1.55 -4.88
C VAL A 17 2.05 -0.63 -6.09
N GLY A 18 2.99 -0.69 -7.03
CA GLY A 18 2.94 0.10 -8.27
C GLY A 18 1.70 -0.24 -9.12
N ILE A 19 1.31 -1.52 -9.20
CA ILE A 19 0.08 -1.94 -9.89
C ILE A 19 -1.15 -1.39 -9.17
N VAL A 20 -1.20 -1.51 -7.84
CA VAL A 20 -2.30 -0.98 -7.01
C VAL A 20 -2.42 0.53 -7.20
N GLU A 21 -1.32 1.25 -7.19
CA GLU A 21 -1.28 2.70 -7.40
C GLU A 21 -1.83 3.07 -8.77
N MET A 22 -1.40 2.37 -9.83
CA MET A 22 -1.87 2.58 -11.20
C MET A 22 -3.38 2.37 -11.32
N ILE A 23 -3.94 1.38 -10.61
CA ILE A 23 -5.37 1.11 -10.57
C ILE A 23 -6.12 2.17 -9.76
N SER A 24 -5.58 2.53 -8.60
CA SER A 24 -6.25 3.45 -7.66
C SER A 24 -6.25 4.90 -8.12
N ARG A 25 -5.30 5.27 -9.02
CA ARG A 25 -5.12 6.62 -9.58
C ARG A 25 -5.14 7.73 -8.51
N THR A 26 -4.65 7.38 -7.34
CA THR A 26 -4.66 8.21 -6.14
C THR A 26 -3.54 9.24 -6.23
N ARG A 27 -3.76 10.44 -5.70
CA ARG A 27 -2.70 11.44 -5.55
C ARG A 27 -2.64 11.86 -4.09
N LEU A 28 -1.78 11.20 -3.33
CA LEU A 28 -1.50 11.58 -1.95
C LEU A 28 -0.57 12.81 -1.90
N PRO A 29 -0.56 13.56 -0.79
CA PRO A 29 0.51 14.53 -0.52
C PRO A 29 1.87 13.83 -0.68
N TYR A 30 2.88 14.56 -1.17
CA TYR A 30 4.17 14.02 -1.62
C TYR A 30 4.13 13.26 -2.97
N GLY A 31 3.00 13.32 -3.68
CA GLY A 31 2.88 12.79 -5.04
C GLY A 31 3.03 11.26 -5.09
N TRP A 32 3.87 10.77 -6.01
CA TRP A 32 4.16 9.35 -6.20
C TRP A 32 4.81 8.70 -4.95
N LEU A 33 5.63 9.46 -4.21
CA LEU A 33 6.30 8.98 -3.00
C LEU A 33 5.31 8.66 -1.87
N GLY A 34 4.28 9.48 -1.71
CA GLY A 34 3.23 9.25 -0.71
C GLY A 34 2.44 7.96 -0.98
N ASN A 35 2.13 7.69 -2.25
CA ASN A 35 1.45 6.47 -2.66
C ASN A 35 2.29 5.22 -2.40
N ILE A 36 3.58 5.24 -2.74
CA ILE A 36 4.48 4.10 -2.49
C ILE A 36 4.57 3.82 -0.99
N VAL A 37 4.81 4.83 -0.16
CA VAL A 37 4.97 4.63 1.30
C VAL A 37 3.70 4.08 1.92
N VAL A 38 2.53 4.67 1.61
CA VAL A 38 1.24 4.19 2.12
C VAL A 38 0.92 2.80 1.58
N GLY A 39 1.23 2.54 0.31
CA GLY A 39 1.06 1.22 -0.31
C GLY A 39 1.93 0.16 0.36
N LEU A 40 3.22 0.41 0.60
CA LEU A 40 4.12 -0.53 1.27
C LEU A 40 3.62 -0.87 2.68
N ILE A 41 3.23 0.15 3.47
CA ILE A 41 2.66 -0.05 4.80
C ILE A 41 1.36 -0.86 4.70
N GLY A 42 0.49 -0.51 3.76
CA GLY A 42 -0.76 -1.22 3.52
C GLY A 42 -0.55 -2.67 3.12
N GLY A 43 0.44 -2.96 2.29
CA GLY A 43 0.75 -4.32 1.86
C GLY A 43 1.27 -5.20 3.00
N VAL A 44 2.08 -4.64 3.89
CA VAL A 44 2.53 -5.33 5.11
C VAL A 44 1.35 -5.56 6.06
N LEU A 45 0.55 -4.51 6.33
CA LEU A 45 -0.62 -4.63 7.20
C LEU A 45 -1.69 -5.56 6.63
N GLY A 46 -1.88 -5.57 5.32
CA GLY A 46 -2.82 -6.45 4.63
C GLY A 46 -2.52 -7.91 4.87
N GLN A 47 -1.24 -8.29 4.82
CA GLN A 47 -0.79 -9.63 5.17
C GLN A 47 -1.17 -9.96 6.62
N TYR A 48 -0.79 -9.10 7.57
CA TYR A 48 -1.09 -9.31 8.99
C TYR A 48 -2.60 -9.42 9.29
N VAL A 49 -3.44 -8.61 8.64
CA VAL A 49 -4.89 -8.53 8.92
C VAL A 49 -5.69 -9.61 8.19
N LEU A 50 -5.37 -9.90 6.92
CA LEU A 50 -6.11 -10.86 6.08
C LEU A 50 -5.64 -12.31 6.30
N GLY A 51 -4.60 -12.50 7.11
CA GLY A 51 -4.01 -13.79 7.42
C GLY A 51 -2.85 -14.14 6.49
N ASN A 52 -1.76 -14.63 7.09
CA ASN A 52 -0.49 -14.90 6.42
C ASN A 52 -0.37 -16.30 5.81
N ASN A 53 -1.45 -17.08 5.76
CA ASN A 53 -1.36 -18.53 5.58
C ASN A 53 -2.04 -19.06 4.32
N TRP A 54 -2.61 -18.20 3.48
CA TRP A 54 -3.39 -18.66 2.34
C TRP A 54 -3.20 -17.79 1.10
N GLY A 55 -3.25 -18.39 -0.08
CA GLY A 55 -3.12 -17.70 -1.36
C GLY A 55 -1.71 -17.73 -1.98
N PRO A 56 -1.56 -17.23 -3.21
CA PRO A 56 -0.29 -17.25 -3.95
C PRO A 56 0.76 -16.37 -3.28
N SER A 57 1.91 -16.97 -2.95
CA SER A 57 3.07 -16.27 -2.41
C SER A 57 4.24 -16.26 -3.38
N VAL A 58 4.93 -15.13 -3.50
CA VAL A 58 6.14 -14.98 -4.31
C VAL A 58 7.24 -14.41 -3.42
N PHE A 59 8.36 -15.12 -3.29
CA PHE A 59 9.49 -14.75 -2.40
C PHE A 59 9.07 -14.40 -0.95
N GLY A 60 8.03 -15.05 -0.43
CA GLY A 60 7.50 -14.81 0.92
C GLY A 60 6.55 -13.62 1.04
N VAL A 61 6.15 -13.01 -0.08
CA VAL A 61 5.11 -11.95 -0.14
C VAL A 61 3.82 -12.55 -0.67
N LEU A 62 2.74 -12.44 0.10
CA LEU A 62 1.42 -12.90 -0.32
C LEU A 62 0.77 -11.86 -1.23
N ILE A 63 0.51 -12.23 -2.48
CA ILE A 63 0.10 -11.28 -3.52
C ILE A 63 -1.24 -10.64 -3.19
N ILE A 64 -2.24 -11.47 -2.87
CA ILE A 64 -3.63 -11.02 -2.68
C ILE A 64 -3.73 -10.09 -1.47
N GLN A 65 -3.16 -10.49 -0.35
CA GLN A 65 -3.18 -9.72 0.89
C GLN A 65 -2.42 -8.41 0.75
N THR A 66 -1.25 -8.45 0.11
CA THR A 66 -0.46 -7.24 -0.17
C THR A 66 -1.25 -6.28 -1.07
N PHE A 67 -1.90 -6.81 -2.11
CA PHE A 67 -2.72 -6.01 -3.02
C PHE A 67 -3.89 -5.34 -2.29
N ILE A 68 -4.69 -6.13 -1.57
CA ILE A 68 -5.88 -5.63 -0.86
C ILE A 68 -5.48 -4.64 0.24
N GLY A 69 -4.48 -4.98 1.05
CA GLY A 69 -4.02 -4.10 2.13
C GLY A 69 -3.47 -2.76 1.62
N SER A 70 -2.67 -2.79 0.55
CA SER A 70 -2.16 -1.59 -0.10
C SER A 70 -3.31 -0.73 -0.63
N LEU A 71 -4.26 -1.35 -1.33
CA LEU A 71 -5.41 -0.66 -1.92
C LEU A 71 -6.25 0.04 -0.85
N VAL A 72 -6.59 -0.69 0.21
CA VAL A 72 -7.39 -0.15 1.32
C VAL A 72 -6.68 1.03 1.97
N LEU A 73 -5.39 0.90 2.32
CA LEU A 73 -4.66 2.01 2.96
C LEU A 73 -4.49 3.22 2.05
N ILE A 74 -4.24 3.03 0.75
CA ILE A 74 -4.14 4.13 -0.21
C ILE A 74 -5.46 4.90 -0.27
N LEU A 75 -6.59 4.20 -0.30
CA LEU A 75 -7.92 4.82 -0.30
C LEU A 75 -8.23 5.53 1.02
N VAL A 76 -7.92 4.92 2.16
CA VAL A 76 -8.09 5.53 3.48
C VAL A 76 -7.22 6.78 3.61
N GLY A 77 -5.95 6.71 3.20
CA GLY A 77 -5.03 7.85 3.20
C GLY A 77 -5.57 9.01 2.36
N LYS A 78 -6.13 8.73 1.18
CA LYS A 78 -6.77 9.75 0.33
C LYS A 78 -7.96 10.38 1.04
N TRP A 79 -8.80 9.56 1.66
CA TRP A 79 -9.99 10.03 2.36
C TRP A 79 -9.65 10.93 3.53
N ILE A 80 -8.72 10.51 4.41
CA ILE A 80 -8.26 11.31 5.56
C ILE A 80 -7.71 12.66 5.09
N MET A 81 -6.87 12.67 4.06
CA MET A 81 -6.32 13.90 3.51
C MET A 81 -7.40 14.81 2.91
N GLY A 82 -8.40 14.24 2.24
CA GLY A 82 -9.56 14.99 1.74
C GLY A 82 -10.33 15.67 2.88
N GLN A 83 -10.52 14.98 4.00
CA GLN A 83 -11.17 15.55 5.19
C GLN A 83 -10.35 16.69 5.81
N ILE A 84 -9.02 16.52 5.92
CA ILE A 84 -8.12 17.56 6.45
C ILE A 84 -8.15 18.82 5.57
N ALA A 85 -8.12 18.63 4.24
CA ALA A 85 -8.19 19.74 3.29
C ALA A 85 -9.53 20.49 3.38
N ALA A 86 -10.65 19.76 3.39
CA ALA A 86 -11.99 20.35 3.50
C ALA A 86 -12.20 21.12 4.82
N ASN A 87 -11.59 20.66 5.93
CA ASN A 87 -11.70 21.35 7.21
C ASN A 87 -10.94 22.69 7.23
N ARG A 88 -9.86 22.84 6.45
CA ARG A 88 -9.12 24.12 6.37
C ARG A 88 -9.92 25.23 5.70
N GLU A 89 -10.82 24.90 4.78
CA GLU A 89 -11.69 25.88 4.11
C GLU A 89 -12.82 26.39 5.03
N ARG A 90 -13.25 25.60 6.02
CA ARG A 90 -14.27 26.02 6.99
C ARG A 90 -13.76 26.99 8.06
N VAL A 91 -12.45 27.05 8.28
CA VAL A 91 -11.80 27.85 9.34
C VAL A 91 -11.21 29.15 8.79
N ARG A 92 -11.21 29.33 7.46
CA ARG A 92 -10.86 30.60 6.79
C ARG A 92 -12.11 31.37 6.43
#